data_AF-A0A7J6P813-F1
#
_entry.id   AF-A0A7J6P813-F1
#
_cell.length_a   1.000
_cell.length_b   1.000
_cell.length_c   1.000
_cell.angle_alpha   90.00
_cell.angle_beta   90.00
_cell.angle_gamma   90.00
#
_symmetry.space_group_name_H-M   'P 1'
#
loop_
_entity.id
_entity.type
_entity.pdbx_description
1 polymer ?
#
loop_
_entity_poly.entity_id
_entity_poly.type
_entity_poly.pdbx_seq_one_letter_code
_entity_poly.pdbx_strand_id
1 'polypeptide(L)'
;MRFSRLIAILFFPLLAVIAEEQAVDSAAELSAEYEEHAEKHEFQAEVSRLMDIIINSLYTHKEVFLRELISNAADALEKARYNSLQDPEYLKEKPELGIKIDYDDNANTLTIIDS
;
A
#
# COMPACT_ATOMS: atom_id res chain seq x y z
N MET A 1 48.11 14.49 -7.09
CA MET A 1 47.79 14.52 -5.65
C MET A 1 46.51 13.73 -5.39
N ARG A 2 46.65 12.50 -4.89
CA ARG A 2 45.56 11.56 -4.58
C ARG A 2 45.13 11.71 -3.10
N PHE A 3 44.58 12.86 -2.73
CA PHE A 3 44.15 13.13 -1.33
C PHE A 3 42.65 13.41 -1.17
N SER A 4 41.85 13.36 -2.23
CA SER A 4 40.42 13.72 -2.17
C SER A 4 39.44 12.53 -1.97
N ARG A 5 39.93 11.27 -2.00
CA ARG A 5 39.06 10.09 -1.88
C ARG A 5 39.01 9.45 -0.49
N LEU A 6 39.90 9.82 0.42
CA LEU A 6 39.95 9.22 1.76
C LEU A 6 39.02 9.92 2.78
N ILE A 7 38.72 11.21 2.59
CA ILE A 7 37.82 11.98 3.47
C ILE A 7 36.35 11.65 3.17
N ALA A 8 36.00 11.37 1.91
CA ALA A 8 34.64 11.04 1.52
C ALA A 8 34.15 9.70 2.10
N ILE A 9 35.02 8.68 2.24
CA ILE A 9 34.62 7.34 2.72
C ILE A 9 34.31 7.33 4.22
N LEU A 10 34.92 8.21 5.01
CA LEU A 10 34.67 8.31 6.45
C LEU A 10 33.47 9.21 6.80
N PHE A 11 33.12 10.17 5.94
CA PHE A 11 32.01 11.11 6.18
C PHE A 11 30.67 10.66 5.56
N PHE A 12 30.70 9.82 4.53
CA PHE A 12 29.49 9.28 3.87
C PHE A 12 28.58 8.45 4.80
N PRO A 13 29.10 7.55 5.68
CA PRO A 13 28.22 6.79 6.55
C PRO A 13 27.56 7.66 7.63
N LEU A 14 28.24 8.70 8.13
CA LEU A 14 27.66 9.63 9.10
C LEU A 14 26.50 10.43 8.48
N LEU A 15 26.63 10.87 7.23
CA LEU A 15 25.57 11.58 6.51
C LEU A 15 24.37 10.69 6.19
N ALA A 16 24.61 9.40 5.87
CA ALA A 16 23.56 8.41 5.63
C ALA A 16 22.79 8.07 6.92
N VAL A 17 23.50 7.90 8.05
CA VAL A 17 22.89 7.65 9.36
C VAL A 17 22.00 8.82 9.79
N ILE A 18 22.43 10.08 9.57
CA ILE A 18 21.62 11.27 9.88
C ILE A 18 20.36 11.34 8.99
N ALA A 19 20.47 10.98 7.71
CA ALA A 19 19.32 10.96 6.80
C ALA A 19 18.30 9.87 7.16
N GLU A 20 18.78 8.72 7.65
CA GLU A 20 17.94 7.59 8.08
C GLU A 20 17.23 7.91 9.41
N GLU A 21 17.93 8.52 10.38
CA GLU A 21 17.36 8.98 11.66
C GLU A 21 16.29 10.07 11.47
N GLN A 22 16.56 11.03 10.57
CA GLN A 22 15.61 12.10 10.24
C GLN A 22 14.37 11.60 9.45
N ALA A 23 14.51 10.53 8.67
CA ALA A 23 13.39 9.88 8.00
C ALA A 23 12.51 9.06 8.97
N VAL A 24 13.09 8.47 10.00
CA VAL A 24 12.37 7.72 11.04
C VAL A 24 11.55 8.67 11.93
N ASP A 25 12.10 9.82 12.34
CA ASP A 25 11.36 10.83 13.11
C ASP A 25 10.18 11.42 12.31
N SER A 26 10.38 11.70 11.02
CA SER A 26 9.31 12.19 10.13
C SER A 26 8.19 11.15 9.91
N ALA A 27 8.52 9.87 9.84
CA ALA A 27 7.53 8.80 9.69
C ALA A 27 6.75 8.57 11.01
N ALA A 28 7.44 8.69 12.15
CA ALA A 28 6.83 8.58 13.48
C ALA A 28 5.83 9.73 13.73
N GLU A 29 6.19 10.96 13.38
CA GLU A 29 5.30 12.13 13.49
C GLU A 29 4.07 12.02 12.57
N LEU A 30 4.24 11.57 11.31
CA LEU A 30 3.10 11.29 10.42
C LEU A 30 2.17 10.22 11.01
N SER A 31 2.72 9.14 11.56
CA SER A 31 1.92 8.04 12.12
C SER A 31 1.11 8.47 13.35
N ALA A 32 1.66 9.35 14.18
CA ALA A 32 0.99 9.88 15.36
C ALA A 32 -0.19 10.81 15.00
N GLU A 33 -0.07 11.60 13.93
CA GLU A 33 -1.15 12.44 13.41
C GLU A 33 -2.31 11.59 12.85
N TYR A 34 -2.01 10.48 12.15
CA TYR A 34 -3.03 9.53 11.70
C TYR A 34 -3.72 8.79 12.86
N GLU A 35 -3.01 8.50 13.96
CA GLU A 35 -3.62 7.89 15.14
C GLU A 35 -4.53 8.85 15.91
N GLU A 36 -4.23 10.15 15.97
CA GLU A 36 -5.08 11.15 16.64
C GLU A 36 -6.47 11.25 15.99
N HIS A 37 -6.55 11.01 14.68
CA HIS A 37 -7.80 11.00 13.91
C HIS A 37 -8.34 9.59 13.59
N ALA A 38 -7.77 8.54 14.16
CA ALA A 38 -8.22 7.17 13.92
C ALA A 38 -9.49 6.84 14.72
N GLU A 39 -10.58 6.54 14.01
CA GLU A 39 -11.78 5.97 14.63
C GLU A 39 -11.73 4.44 14.60
N LYS A 40 -11.94 3.80 15.76
CA LYS A 40 -12.01 2.34 15.88
C LYS A 40 -13.46 1.90 15.77
N HIS A 41 -13.74 1.04 14.81
CA HIS A 41 -15.03 0.37 14.67
C HIS A 41 -14.89 -1.12 14.99
N GLU A 42 -15.76 -1.63 15.86
CA GLU A 42 -15.87 -3.06 16.13
C GLU A 42 -16.86 -3.72 15.17
N PHE A 43 -16.50 -4.91 14.66
CA PHE A 43 -17.43 -5.73 13.92
C PHE A 43 -18.57 -6.20 14.84
N GLN A 44 -19.79 -6.13 14.33
CA GLN A 44 -20.93 -6.75 15.00
C GLN A 44 -20.73 -8.27 15.08
N ALA A 45 -21.20 -8.89 16.17
CA ALA A 45 -20.97 -10.31 16.45
C ALA A 45 -21.39 -11.25 15.30
N GLU A 46 -22.42 -10.87 14.52
CA GLU A 46 -22.86 -11.62 13.34
C GLU A 46 -21.84 -11.59 12.20
N VAL A 47 -21.21 -10.43 11.95
CA VAL A 47 -20.18 -10.26 10.91
C VAL A 47 -18.92 -11.06 11.27
N SER A 48 -18.51 -11.02 12.54
CA SER A 48 -17.38 -11.83 13.01
C SER A 48 -17.62 -13.32 12.82
N ARG A 49 -18.83 -13.80 13.13
CA ARG A 49 -19.20 -15.21 12.91
C ARG A 49 -19.24 -15.58 11.43
N LEU A 50 -19.68 -14.68 10.56
CA LEU A 50 -19.67 -14.88 9.12
C LEU A 50 -18.23 -14.99 8.58
N MET A 51 -17.33 -14.11 9.04
CA MET A 51 -15.91 -14.16 8.67
C MET A 51 -15.27 -15.50 9.05
N ASP A 52 -15.53 -15.99 10.27
CA ASP A 52 -15.01 -17.28 10.74
C ASP A 52 -15.45 -18.46 9.85
N ILE A 53 -16.72 -18.46 9.40
CA ILE A 53 -17.25 -19.48 8.51
C ILE A 53 -16.59 -19.40 7.13
N ILE A 54 -16.47 -18.19 6.58
CA ILE A 54 -15.86 -17.96 5.27
C ILE A 54 -14.42 -18.46 5.29
N ILE A 55 -13.63 -18.03 6.27
CA ILE A 55 -12.20 -18.34 6.41
C ILE A 55 -11.97 -19.84 6.60
N ASN A 56 -12.75 -20.49 7.50
CA ASN A 56 -12.44 -21.85 7.93
C ASN A 56 -13.25 -22.94 7.22
N SER A 57 -14.41 -22.61 6.62
CA SER A 57 -15.34 -23.61 6.07
C SER A 57 -15.59 -23.50 4.57
N LEU A 58 -15.51 -22.30 3.99
CA LEU A 58 -15.86 -22.07 2.58
C LEU A 58 -14.64 -21.87 1.69
N TYR A 59 -13.55 -21.31 2.23
CA TYR A 59 -12.28 -21.12 1.51
C TYR A 59 -11.37 -22.35 1.63
N THR A 60 -11.71 -23.42 0.91
CA THR A 60 -10.80 -24.56 0.72
C THR A 60 -9.60 -24.18 -0.17
N HIS A 61 -9.81 -23.21 -1.05
CA HIS A 61 -8.88 -22.76 -2.08
C HIS A 61 -8.38 -21.35 -1.76
N LYS A 62 -7.15 -21.25 -1.27
CA LYS A 62 -6.56 -19.96 -0.85
C LYS A 62 -6.35 -19.01 -2.02
N GLU A 63 -6.21 -19.51 -3.24
CA GLU A 63 -6.07 -18.69 -4.45
C GLU A 63 -7.32 -17.86 -4.78
N VAL A 64 -8.47 -18.16 -4.17
CA VAL A 64 -9.73 -17.46 -4.46
C VAL A 64 -9.67 -15.98 -4.02
N PHE A 65 -8.99 -15.64 -2.91
CA PHE A 65 -8.94 -14.23 -2.48
C PHE A 65 -8.28 -13.34 -3.55
N LEU A 66 -7.27 -13.85 -4.26
CA LEU A 66 -6.61 -13.12 -5.33
C LEU A 66 -7.55 -12.84 -6.48
N ARG A 67 -8.36 -13.84 -6.86
CA ARG A 67 -9.38 -13.66 -7.90
C ARG A 67 -10.38 -12.58 -7.50
N GLU A 68 -10.88 -12.62 -6.27
CA GLU A 68 -11.87 -11.64 -5.79
C GLU A 68 -11.29 -10.22 -5.74
N LEU A 69 -10.06 -10.05 -5.24
CA LEU A 69 -9.42 -8.74 -5.20
C LEU A 69 -9.14 -8.18 -6.60
N ILE A 70 -8.65 -9.00 -7.53
CA ILE A 70 -8.44 -8.59 -8.93
C ILE A 70 -9.78 -8.24 -9.60
N SER A 71 -10.84 -8.99 -9.33
CA SER A 71 -12.18 -8.67 -9.85
C SER A 71 -12.68 -7.33 -9.32
N ASN A 72 -12.52 -7.06 -8.02
CA ASN A 72 -12.90 -5.78 -7.41
C ASN A 72 -12.13 -4.60 -8.00
N ALA A 73 -10.82 -4.78 -8.22
CA ALA A 73 -9.97 -3.79 -8.88
C ALA A 73 -10.42 -3.53 -10.33
N ALA A 74 -10.68 -4.58 -11.10
CA ALA A 74 -11.18 -4.43 -12.47
C ALA A 74 -12.53 -3.69 -12.52
N ASP A 75 -13.43 -3.97 -11.59
CA ASP A 75 -14.72 -3.26 -11.48
C ASP A 75 -14.54 -1.78 -11.11
N ALA A 76 -13.55 -1.46 -10.26
CA ALA A 76 -13.22 -0.08 -9.91
C ALA A 76 -12.67 0.70 -11.13
N LEU A 77 -11.76 0.09 -11.89
CA LEU A 77 -11.20 0.67 -13.11
C LEU A 77 -12.28 0.89 -14.19
N GLU A 78 -13.22 -0.04 -14.33
CA GLU A 78 -14.33 0.10 -15.28
C GLU A 78 -15.26 1.25 -14.88
N LYS A 79 -15.54 1.42 -13.59
CA LYS A 79 -16.29 2.58 -13.09
C LYS A 79 -15.54 3.89 -13.36
N ALA A 80 -14.23 3.92 -13.13
CA ALA A 80 -13.40 5.09 -13.39
C ALA A 80 -13.42 5.46 -14.89
N ARG A 81 -13.27 4.46 -15.76
CA ARG A 81 -13.38 4.60 -17.22
C ARG A 81 -14.75 5.10 -17.65
N TYR A 82 -15.83 4.59 -17.06
CA TYR A 82 -17.17 5.06 -17.37
C TYR A 82 -17.38 6.53 -16.96
N ASN A 83 -16.88 6.92 -15.79
CA ASN A 83 -16.95 8.30 -15.33
C ASN A 83 -16.15 9.24 -16.22
N SER A 84 -15.00 8.81 -16.74
CA SER A 84 -14.18 9.64 -17.64
C SER A 84 -14.83 9.91 -18.99
N LEU A 85 -15.83 9.11 -19.41
CA LEU A 85 -16.62 9.38 -20.61
C LEU A 85 -17.61 10.53 -20.40
N GLN A 86 -18.02 10.78 -19.16
CA GLN A 86 -18.93 11.87 -18.81
C GLN A 86 -18.17 13.14 -18.44
N ASP A 87 -17.05 12.98 -17.73
CA ASP A 87 -16.18 14.07 -17.31
C ASP A 87 -14.74 13.83 -17.81
N PRO A 88 -14.31 14.55 -18.86
CA PRO A 88 -12.95 14.44 -19.40
C PRO A 88 -11.84 14.84 -18.41
N GLU A 89 -12.16 15.50 -17.30
CA GLU A 89 -11.19 15.87 -16.27
C GLU A 89 -10.96 14.77 -15.23
N TYR A 90 -11.84 13.76 -15.16
CA TYR A 90 -11.82 12.71 -14.14
C TYR A 90 -10.49 11.94 -14.06
N LEU A 91 -9.84 11.69 -15.21
CA LEU A 91 -8.57 10.96 -15.30
C LEU A 91 -7.38 11.85 -15.68
N LYS A 92 -7.51 13.18 -15.66
CA LYS A 92 -6.43 14.08 -16.15
C LYS A 92 -5.11 13.88 -15.41
N GLU A 93 -5.16 13.69 -14.09
CA GLU A 93 -3.97 13.53 -13.26
C GLU A 93 -3.41 12.10 -13.26
N LYS A 94 -4.27 11.11 -13.47
CA LYS A 94 -3.93 9.68 -13.54
C LYS A 94 -4.66 9.02 -14.72
N PRO A 95 -4.12 9.16 -15.94
CA PRO A 95 -4.77 8.63 -17.14
C PRO A 95 -4.52 7.12 -17.34
N GLU A 96 -3.53 6.56 -16.65
CA GLU A 96 -3.14 5.17 -16.81
C GLU A 96 -3.95 4.28 -15.88
N LEU A 97 -4.89 3.53 -16.46
CA LEU A 97 -5.69 2.55 -15.76
C LEU A 97 -4.98 1.20 -15.75
N GLY A 98 -4.78 0.63 -14.58
CA GLY A 98 -4.06 -0.65 -14.47
C GLY A 98 -4.13 -1.27 -13.09
N ILE A 99 -3.77 -2.57 -13.03
CA ILE A 99 -3.62 -3.31 -11.79
C ILE A 99 -2.16 -3.75 -11.68
N LYS A 100 -1.48 -3.32 -10.61
CA LYS A 100 -0.13 -3.73 -10.25
C LYS A 100 -0.19 -4.74 -9.11
N ILE A 101 0.62 -5.79 -9.21
CA ILE A 101 0.76 -6.80 -8.15
C ILE A 101 2.25 -6.91 -7.81
N ASP A 102 2.59 -6.62 -6.57
CA ASP A 102 3.95 -6.69 -6.05
C ASP A 102 4.01 -7.62 -4.83
N TYR A 103 5.07 -8.43 -4.74
CA TYR A 103 5.35 -9.30 -3.60
C TYR A 103 6.68 -8.91 -2.97
N ASP A 104 6.68 -8.71 -1.65
CA ASP A 104 7.87 -8.49 -0.84
C ASP A 104 8.10 -9.70 0.07
N ASP A 105 9.16 -10.46 -0.23
CA ASP A 105 9.57 -11.65 0.51
C ASP A 105 10.07 -11.31 1.93
N ASN A 106 10.72 -10.15 2.11
CA ASN A 106 11.25 -9.76 3.41
C ASN A 106 10.13 -9.35 4.37
N ALA A 107 9.14 -8.61 3.86
CA ALA A 107 7.98 -8.19 4.63
C ALA A 107 6.88 -9.26 4.70
N ASN A 108 6.97 -10.31 3.88
CA ASN A 108 5.93 -11.32 3.66
C ASN A 108 4.58 -10.68 3.30
N THR A 109 4.61 -9.69 2.42
CA THR A 109 3.44 -8.93 1.98
C THR A 109 3.19 -9.09 0.50
N LEU A 110 1.91 -9.09 0.13
CA LEU A 110 1.43 -9.05 -1.24
C LEU A 110 0.59 -7.80 -1.40
N THR A 111 0.99 -6.92 -2.30
CA THR A 111 0.32 -5.64 -2.55
C THR A 111 -0.36 -5.70 -3.91
N ILE A 112 -1.65 -5.35 -3.95
CA ILE A 112 -2.45 -5.20 -5.17
C ILE A 112 -2.89 -3.74 -5.23
N ILE A 113 -2.57 -3.06 -6.32
CA ILE A 113 -2.83 -1.63 -6.51
C ILE A 113 -3.59 -1.46 -7.81
N ASP A 114 -4.79 -0.90 -7.77
CA ASP A 114 -5.47 -0.32 -8.93
C ASP A 114 -5.30 1.21 -8.95
N SER A 115 -5.17 1.78 -10.15
CA SER A 115 -4.97 3.21 -10.38
C SER A 115 -5.76 3.70 -11.58
#